data_AF-A0AAD4JRM0-F1
#
_entry.id   AF-A0AAD4JRM0-F1
#
_cell.length_a   1.000
_cell.length_b   1.000
_cell.length_c   1.000
_cell.angle_alpha   90.00
_cell.angle_beta   90.00
_cell.angle_gamma   90.00
#
_symmetry.space_group_name_H-M   'P 1'
#
loop_
_entity.id
_entity.type
_entity.pdbx_description
1 polymer ?
#
loop_
_entity_poly.entity_id
_entity_poly.type
_entity_poly.pdbx_seq_one_letter_code
_entity_poly.pdbx_strand_id
1 'polypeptide(L)'
;SSAYNIPNATVKVNVPRGFEVSIPDEPGISLFAFHGKLNAEMDDLGDQTWATDVVAARHGRWTYRNREQKLQPGDVLYYWITVRYNGLDYHDYNLEYHV
;
A
#
# COMPACT_ATOMS: atom_id res chain seq x y z
N SER A 1 11.63 0.60 -24.49
CA SER A 1 10.88 -0.18 -23.50
C SER A 1 10.02 0.78 -22.71
N SER A 2 8.71 0.57 -22.64
CA SER A 2 7.88 1.33 -21.69
C SER A 2 8.09 0.71 -20.31
N ALA A 3 8.44 1.52 -19.31
CA ALA A 3 8.36 1.07 -17.93
C ALA A 3 6.88 0.77 -17.60
N TYR A 4 6.65 -0.23 -16.74
CA TYR A 4 5.32 -0.51 -16.21
C TYR A 4 4.90 0.64 -15.28
N ASN A 5 3.65 1.08 -15.39
CA ASN A 5 3.08 2.10 -14.51
C ASN A 5 2.23 1.41 -13.45
N ILE A 6 2.58 1.60 -12.19
CA ILE A 6 1.86 1.00 -11.07
C ILE A 6 0.44 1.61 -11.00
N PRO A 7 -0.61 0.79 -10.86
CA PRO A 7 -1.95 1.30 -10.64
C PRO A 7 -2.05 2.09 -9.34
N ASN A 8 -2.77 3.21 -9.37
CA ASN A 8 -2.94 4.07 -8.20
C ASN A 8 -3.49 3.28 -6.99
N ALA A 9 -2.80 3.40 -5.86
CA ALA A 9 -3.28 2.88 -4.60
C ALA A 9 -4.49 3.67 -4.12
N THR A 10 -5.35 2.97 -3.37
CA THR A 10 -6.53 3.54 -2.72
C THR A 10 -6.48 3.19 -1.24
N VAL A 11 -6.77 4.15 -0.39
CA VAL A 11 -6.89 3.95 1.06
C VAL A 11 -8.37 4.00 1.44
N LYS A 12 -8.81 3.02 2.22
CA LYS A 12 -10.14 2.97 2.79
C LYS A 12 -10.03 2.92 4.31
N VAL A 13 -10.56 3.94 4.99
CA VAL A 13 -10.68 3.97 6.45
C VAL A 13 -11.90 3.14 6.87
N ASN A 14 -11.73 2.21 7.79
CA ASN A 14 -12.80 1.35 8.30
C ASN A 14 -13.29 1.85 9.68
N VAL A 15 -14.59 1.71 9.92
CA VAL A 15 -15.24 2.07 11.18
C VAL A 15 -15.62 0.77 11.93
N PRO A 16 -15.36 0.65 13.24
CA PRO A 16 -14.84 1.68 14.16
C PRO A 16 -13.31 1.81 14.19
N ARG A 17 -12.57 0.90 13.54
CA ARG A 17 -11.10 0.94 13.43
C ARG A 17 -10.64 0.13 12.22
N GLY A 18 -9.36 0.30 11.88
CA GLY A 18 -8.69 -0.35 10.78
C GLY A 18 -8.69 0.48 9.49
N PHE A 19 -7.86 0.06 8.54
CA PHE A 19 -7.81 0.62 7.20
C PHE A 19 -7.35 -0.44 6.19
N GLU A 20 -7.65 -0.21 4.92
CA GLU A 20 -7.18 -1.02 3.80
C GLU A 20 -6.40 -0.14 2.82
N VAL A 21 -5.32 -0.68 2.27
CA VAL A 21 -4.61 -0.09 1.12
C VAL A 21 -4.63 -1.10 -0.01
N SER A 22 -5.08 -0.67 -1.18
CA SER A 22 -5.27 -1.59 -2.30
C SER A 22 -5.02 -0.98 -3.67
N ILE A 23 -4.57 -1.84 -4.59
CA ILE A 23 -4.49 -1.58 -6.02
C ILE A 23 -5.42 -2.54 -6.77
N PRO A 24 -5.97 -2.17 -7.94
CA PRO A 24 -6.62 -3.14 -8.82
C PRO A 24 -5.63 -4.23 -9.24
N ASP A 25 -6.17 -5.44 -9.43
CA ASP A 25 -5.43 -6.54 -10.06
C ASP A 25 -5.41 -6.38 -11.59
N GLU A 26 -4.33 -6.84 -12.21
CA GLU A 26 -4.20 -6.92 -13.66
C GLU A 26 -3.25 -8.05 -14.07
N PRO A 27 -3.40 -8.60 -15.30
CA PRO A 27 -2.56 -9.69 -15.78
C PRO A 27 -1.08 -9.33 -15.73
N GLY A 28 -0.30 -10.14 -15.01
CA GLY A 28 1.14 -9.98 -14.86
C GLY A 28 1.56 -9.56 -13.46
N ILE A 29 0.66 -9.03 -12.63
CA ILE A 29 0.95 -8.82 -11.21
C ILE A 29 1.02 -10.17 -10.50
N SER A 30 2.08 -10.37 -9.73
CA SER A 30 2.28 -11.58 -8.90
C SER A 30 2.55 -11.28 -7.43
N LEU A 31 2.78 -10.01 -7.06
CA LEU A 31 2.95 -9.57 -5.69
C LEU A 31 2.59 -8.09 -5.55
N PHE A 32 2.00 -7.75 -4.41
CA PHE A 32 1.85 -6.38 -3.92
C PHE A 32 2.41 -6.31 -2.50
N ALA A 33 3.34 -5.41 -2.22
CA ALA A 33 3.81 -5.14 -0.86
C ALA A 33 3.41 -3.74 -0.42
N PHE A 34 2.99 -3.62 0.83
CA PHE A 34 2.69 -2.35 1.48
C PHE A 34 3.68 -2.08 2.61
N HIS A 35 4.15 -0.83 2.66
CA HIS A 35 5.09 -0.33 3.64
C HIS A 35 4.59 1.02 4.15
N GLY A 36 4.35 1.19 5.45
CA GLY A 36 3.73 2.40 5.95
C GLY A 36 4.03 2.78 7.39
N LYS A 37 3.81 4.06 7.70
CA LYS A 37 4.01 4.71 8.99
C LYS A 37 2.98 5.83 9.17
N LEU A 38 2.53 6.06 10.40
CA LEU A 38 1.50 7.06 10.71
C LEU A 38 2.12 8.29 11.35
N ASN A 39 1.72 9.48 10.89
CA ASN A 39 2.07 10.79 11.44
C ASN A 39 3.57 11.10 11.51
N ALA A 40 4.38 10.38 10.72
CA ALA A 40 5.79 10.63 10.54
C ALA A 40 6.23 10.07 9.19
N GLU A 41 7.03 10.85 8.47
CA GLU A 41 7.75 10.38 7.28
C GLU A 41 8.73 9.25 7.65
N MET A 42 9.18 8.52 6.63
CA MET A 42 10.17 7.45 6.77
C MET A 42 11.54 7.98 6.36
N ASP A 43 12.53 7.90 7.26
CA ASP A 43 13.90 8.38 6.98
C ASP A 43 14.64 7.47 5.98
N ASP A 44 14.31 6.17 5.97
CA ASP A 44 14.77 5.19 5.00
C ASP A 44 13.71 4.08 4.77
N LEU A 45 13.98 3.16 3.83
CA LEU A 45 13.05 2.06 3.49
C LEU A 45 12.82 1.06 4.64
N GLY A 46 13.65 1.07 5.68
CA GLY A 46 13.52 0.25 6.88
C GLY A 46 12.70 0.92 7.98
N ASP A 47 12.55 2.25 7.96
CA ASP A 47 11.82 3.05 8.95
C ASP A 47 10.30 2.99 8.75
N GLN A 48 9.75 1.79 8.77
CA GLN A 48 8.33 1.50 8.55
C GLN A 48 7.72 0.82 9.77
N THR A 49 6.48 1.21 10.12
CA THR A 49 5.72 0.54 11.19
C THR A 49 5.06 -0.74 10.68
N TRP A 50 4.59 -0.71 9.44
CA TRP A 50 3.95 -1.85 8.79
C TRP A 50 4.69 -2.20 7.52
N ALA A 51 4.99 -3.49 7.35
CA ALA A 51 5.54 -4.06 6.12
C ALA A 51 4.87 -5.40 5.88
N THR A 52 4.24 -5.60 4.73
CA THR A 52 3.52 -6.85 4.45
C THR A 52 3.42 -7.12 2.97
N ASP A 53 3.82 -8.34 2.58
CA ASP A 53 3.58 -8.89 1.25
C ASP A 53 2.18 -9.48 1.16
N VAL A 54 1.47 -9.10 0.10
CA VAL A 54 0.20 -9.68 -0.33
C VAL A 54 0.50 -10.52 -1.56
N VAL A 55 0.36 -11.84 -1.41
CA VAL A 55 0.74 -12.84 -2.43
C VAL A 55 -0.44 -13.34 -3.28
N ALA A 56 -1.63 -12.79 -3.07
CA ALA A 56 -2.80 -13.12 -3.88
C ALA A 56 -3.83 -11.97 -3.90
N ALA A 57 -4.34 -11.67 -5.09
CA ALA A 57 -5.51 -10.82 -5.25
C ALA A 57 -6.79 -11.51 -4.79
N ARG A 58 -7.76 -10.73 -4.30
CA ARG A 58 -9.12 -11.20 -3.98
C ARG A 58 -10.12 -10.18 -4.50
N HIS A 59 -11.15 -10.67 -5.21
CA HIS A 59 -12.18 -9.83 -5.83
C HIS A 59 -11.59 -8.71 -6.71
N GLY A 60 -10.58 -9.04 -7.52
CA GLY A 60 -9.95 -8.14 -8.48
C GLY A 60 -9.04 -7.07 -7.85
N ARG A 61 -8.59 -7.25 -6.60
CA ARG A 61 -7.70 -6.31 -5.91
C ARG A 61 -6.64 -7.00 -5.09
N TRP A 62 -5.46 -6.41 -5.03
CA TRP A 62 -4.43 -6.70 -4.03
C TRP A 62 -4.66 -5.78 -2.84
N THR A 63 -4.70 -6.32 -1.62
CA THR A 63 -5.16 -5.52 -0.47
C THR A 63 -4.37 -5.85 0.79
N TYR A 64 -3.64 -4.86 1.28
CA TYR A 64 -3.17 -4.83 2.66
C TYR A 64 -4.32 -4.43 3.58
N ARG A 65 -4.44 -5.09 4.74
CA ARG A 65 -5.46 -4.79 5.75
C ARG A 65 -4.84 -4.67 7.12
N ASN A 66 -5.00 -3.49 7.73
CA ASN A 66 -4.77 -3.29 9.14
C ASN A 66 -6.13 -3.27 9.86
N ARG A 67 -6.33 -4.16 10.83
CA ARG A 67 -7.61 -4.27 11.56
C ARG A 67 -7.66 -3.46 12.86
N GLU A 68 -6.51 -3.02 13.34
CA GLU A 68 -6.38 -2.47 14.69
C GLU A 68 -6.13 -0.96 14.71
N GLN A 69 -5.36 -0.45 13.75
CA GLN A 69 -5.04 0.98 13.70
C GLN A 69 -6.31 1.79 13.47
N LYS A 70 -6.64 2.65 14.44
CA LYS A 70 -7.69 3.65 14.27
C LYS A 70 -7.06 4.90 13.67
N LEU A 71 -7.54 5.30 12.50
CA LEU A 71 -7.20 6.57 11.87
C LEU A 71 -8.20 7.65 12.30
N GLN A 72 -7.70 8.85 12.56
CA GLN A 72 -8.47 9.99 13.04
C GLN A 72 -8.34 11.17 12.06
N PRO A 73 -9.34 12.06 11.97
CA PRO A 73 -9.22 13.28 11.16
C PRO A 73 -7.95 14.05 11.51
N GLY A 74 -7.15 14.39 10.50
CA GLY A 74 -5.86 15.05 10.66
C GLY A 74 -4.66 14.12 10.80
N ASP A 75 -4.87 12.80 10.88
CA ASP A 75 -3.78 11.84 10.72
C ASP A 75 -3.29 11.81 9.25
N VAL A 76 -1.99 11.56 9.07
CA VAL A 76 -1.37 11.34 7.77
C VAL A 76 -0.71 9.97 7.74
N LEU A 77 -1.16 9.11 6.83
CA LEU A 77 -0.53 7.83 6.54
C LEU A 77 0.53 8.04 5.46
N TYR A 78 1.80 7.89 5.81
CA TYR A 78 2.92 7.87 4.88
C TYR A 78 3.21 6.43 4.46
N TYR A 79 3.36 6.19 3.16
CA TYR A 79 3.57 4.84 2.64
C TYR A 79 4.30 4.79 1.30
N TRP A 80 4.79 3.60 0.98
CA TRP A 80 5.24 3.24 -0.35
C TRP A 80 4.78 1.81 -0.65
N ILE A 81 4.71 1.47 -1.93
CA ILE A 81 4.24 0.16 -2.37
C ILE A 81 5.22 -0.47 -3.36
N THR A 82 5.25 -1.79 -3.37
CA THR A 82 5.92 -2.57 -4.41
C THR A 82 4.89 -3.38 -5.18
N VAL A 83 5.01 -3.40 -6.51
CA VAL A 83 4.26 -4.30 -7.38
C VAL A 83 5.22 -5.12 -8.21
N ARG A 84 5.13 -6.45 -8.09
CA ARG A 84 5.87 -7.36 -8.96
C ARG A 84 5.07 -7.62 -10.23
N TYR A 85 5.48 -7.02 -11.33
CA TYR A 85 4.86 -7.17 -12.64
C TYR A 85 5.78 -7.96 -13.58
N ASN A 86 5.29 -9.08 -14.10
CA ASN A 86 6.04 -10.00 -14.97
C ASN A 86 7.44 -10.38 -14.43
N GLY A 87 7.54 -10.54 -13.10
CA GLY A 87 8.76 -10.95 -12.40
C GLY A 87 9.71 -9.81 -12.05
N LEU A 88 9.38 -8.56 -12.38
CA LEU A 88 10.16 -7.37 -12.03
C LEU A 88 9.43 -6.54 -10.98
N ASP A 89 10.18 -6.03 -10.00
CA ASP A 89 9.64 -5.16 -8.96
C ASP A 89 9.64 -3.71 -9.43
N TYR A 90 8.49 -3.06 -9.23
CA TYR A 90 8.27 -1.64 -9.43
C TYR A 90 7.82 -1.03 -8.12
N HIS A 91 8.24 0.20 -7.85
CA HIS A 91 7.93 0.89 -6.60
C HIS A 91 7.24 2.22 -6.86
N ASP A 92 6.28 2.57 -5.99
CA ASP A 92 5.71 3.91 -5.92
C ASP A 92 6.00 4.48 -4.52
N TYR A 93 6.77 5.56 -4.48
CA TYR A 93 7.35 6.14 -3.27
C TYR A 93 6.67 7.45 -2.88
N ASN A 94 6.84 7.85 -1.62
CA ASN A 94 6.36 9.13 -1.09
C ASN A 94 4.83 9.30 -1.21
N LEU A 95 4.09 8.20 -1.11
CA LEU A 95 2.64 8.26 -1.09
C LEU A 95 2.18 8.70 0.29
N GLU A 96 1.15 9.54 0.30
CA GLU A 96 0.51 10.00 1.53
C GLU A 96 -1.01 9.91 1.40
N TYR A 97 -1.66 9.68 2.53
CA TYR A 97 -3.11 9.76 2.65
C TYR A 97 -3.46 10.54 3.91
N HIS A 98 -4.17 11.66 3.70
CA HIS A 98 -4.68 12.52 4.77
C HIS A 98 -6.11 12.06 5.10
N VAL A 99 -6.35 11.78 6.38
CA VAL A 99 -7.61 11.23 6.90
C VAL A 99 -8.66 12.31 7.13
#